data_AF-A0A2G9QJJ5-F1
#
_entry.id   AF-A0A2G9QJJ5-F1
#
_cell.length_a   1.000
_cell.length_b   1.000
_cell.length_c   1.000
_cell.angle_alpha   90.00
_cell.angle_beta   90.00
_cell.angle_gamma   90.00
#
_symmetry.space_group_name_H-M   'P 1'
#
loop_
_entity.id
_entity.type
_entity.pdbx_description
1 polymer ?
#
loop_
_entity_poly.entity_id
_entity_poly.type
_entity_poly.pdbx_seq_one_letter_code
_entity_poly.pdbx_strand_id
1 'polypeptide(L)'
;MCLMSSFCLQKQARTYNCRRCVEEDCDVPVACELEDIHVEEDERTEMSCNVTFILPETYTVLWKFARKFRVTNLRFFKFKQQLDNDLDYVISPTQPRHRGTYFCEIQDYDGDTLVEKFFFVNVSRKDQYQSRYLKRLFKRIIAQTGTNQSVWGRETEKDEDDGFDIPGFFFSQKLLSTKALIFVTITIFVFVFLVTLACM
;
A
#
# COMPACT_ATOMS: atom_id res chain seq x y z
N MET A 1 7.11 -29.21 16.58
CA MET A 1 5.78 -29.13 15.97
C MET A 1 5.81 -27.93 15.04
N CYS A 2 5.70 -28.12 13.72
CA CYS A 2 5.54 -27.00 12.80
C CYS A 2 4.22 -26.30 13.19
N LEU A 3 4.28 -25.01 13.54
CA LEU A 3 3.07 -24.24 13.87
C LEU A 3 2.33 -23.98 12.57
N MET A 4 1.34 -24.83 12.31
CA MET A 4 0.38 -24.62 11.24
C MET A 4 -0.60 -23.56 11.71
N SER A 5 -0.38 -22.31 11.33
CA SER A 5 -1.48 -21.37 11.26
C SER A 5 -1.96 -21.32 9.84
N SER A 6 -3.10 -21.99 9.63
CA SER A 6 -4.08 -21.69 8.59
C SER A 6 -3.47 -21.08 7.31
N PHE A 7 -2.65 -21.88 6.62
CA PHE A 7 -2.20 -21.72 5.24
C PHE A 7 -0.80 -21.14 4.94
N CYS A 8 0.05 -20.76 5.90
CA CYS A 8 1.41 -20.26 5.59
C CYS A 8 2.50 -20.90 6.45
N LEU A 9 3.67 -21.22 5.89
CA LEU A 9 4.80 -21.77 6.66
C LEU A 9 6.09 -20.95 6.50
N GLN A 10 6.79 -20.76 7.62
CA GLN A 10 8.06 -20.04 7.73
C GLN A 10 9.22 -20.91 7.24
N LYS A 11 10.04 -20.41 6.30
CA LYS A 11 11.28 -21.08 5.84
C LYS A 11 12.28 -21.32 7.00
N GLN A 12 12.33 -20.45 8.00
CA GLN A 12 13.11 -20.61 9.24
C GLN A 12 12.47 -21.49 10.33
N ALA A 13 11.30 -22.10 10.12
CA ALA A 13 10.75 -23.06 11.08
C ALA A 13 11.49 -24.41 11.01
N ARG A 14 12.81 -24.40 11.19
CA ARG A 14 13.60 -25.62 11.33
C ARG A 14 13.14 -26.36 12.55
N THR A 15 12.83 -27.64 12.36
CA THR A 15 12.53 -28.53 13.47
C THR A 15 13.76 -29.38 13.75
N TYR A 16 14.16 -29.46 15.01
CA TYR A 16 15.23 -30.35 15.40
C TYR A 16 14.71 -31.78 15.50
N ASN A 17 15.18 -32.66 14.63
CA ASN A 17 14.81 -34.06 14.64
C ASN A 17 15.63 -34.78 15.72
N CYS A 18 15.06 -34.98 16.91
CA CYS A 18 15.74 -35.62 18.04
C CYS A 18 16.21 -37.07 17.76
N ARG A 19 15.64 -37.78 16.77
CA ARG A 19 16.04 -39.14 16.43
C ARG A 19 17.25 -39.19 15.51
N ARG A 20 17.37 -38.19 14.63
CA ARG A 20 18.46 -38.08 13.67
C ARG A 20 19.55 -37.09 14.09
N CYS A 21 19.31 -36.33 15.15
CA CYS A 21 20.19 -35.28 15.66
C CYS A 21 20.55 -34.23 14.59
N VAL A 22 19.61 -33.91 13.71
CA VAL A 22 19.77 -32.94 12.62
C VAL A 22 18.62 -31.95 12.64
N GLU A 23 18.88 -30.72 12.19
CA GLU A 23 17.85 -29.74 11.87
C GLU A 23 17.25 -30.09 10.49
N GLU A 24 15.94 -30.25 10.43
CA GLU A 24 15.20 -30.48 9.19
C GLU A 24 14.26 -29.29 8.96
N ASP A 25 14.23 -28.78 7.72
CA ASP A 25 13.26 -27.79 7.27
C ASP A 25 11.86 -28.44 7.22
N CYS A 26 10.79 -27.68 7.50
CA CYS A 26 9.43 -28.21 7.37
C CYS A 26 9.06 -28.36 5.87
N ASP A 27 8.65 -29.56 5.44
CA ASP A 27 8.22 -29.90 4.06
C ASP A 27 6.83 -29.32 3.69
N VAL A 28 6.63 -28.00 3.79
CA VAL A 28 5.36 -27.35 3.45
C VAL A 28 5.61 -26.11 2.58
N PRO A 29 4.78 -25.85 1.55
CA PRO A 29 4.96 -24.70 0.67
C PRO A 29 4.91 -23.36 1.42
N VAL A 30 5.81 -22.45 1.04
CA VAL A 30 5.93 -21.08 1.58
C VAL A 30 4.74 -20.19 1.16
N ALA A 31 4.11 -20.50 0.02
CA ALA A 31 2.98 -19.77 -0.52
C ALA A 31 1.65 -20.23 0.08
N CYS A 32 0.87 -19.26 0.57
CA CYS A 32 -0.42 -19.52 1.19
C CYS A 32 -1.56 -19.61 0.20
N GLU A 33 -2.67 -20.22 0.62
CA GLU A 33 -3.91 -20.24 -0.16
C GLU A 33 -4.41 -18.81 -0.43
N LEU A 34 -5.00 -18.62 -1.61
CA LEU A 34 -5.55 -17.33 -2.04
C LEU A 34 -6.82 -17.02 -1.23
N GLU A 35 -6.84 -15.89 -0.53
CA GLU A 35 -8.00 -15.42 0.22
C GLU A 35 -8.90 -14.53 -0.65
N ASP A 36 -10.19 -14.86 -0.77
CA ASP A 36 -11.16 -14.05 -1.52
C ASP A 36 -11.89 -13.07 -0.56
N ILE A 37 -11.70 -11.77 -0.78
CA ILE A 37 -12.30 -10.69 0.00
C ILE A 37 -13.38 -10.01 -0.84
N HIS A 38 -14.61 -9.96 -0.33
CA HIS A 38 -15.71 -9.23 -0.97
C HIS A 38 -16.07 -7.98 -0.18
N VAL A 39 -16.07 -6.82 -0.85
CA VAL A 39 -16.29 -5.51 -0.22
C VAL A 39 -17.18 -4.66 -1.10
N GLU A 40 -18.07 -3.85 -0.51
CA GLU A 40 -18.85 -2.89 -1.28
C GLU A 40 -18.03 -1.63 -1.60
N GLU A 41 -18.40 -0.95 -2.68
CA GLU A 41 -17.86 0.36 -3.02
C GLU A 41 -18.08 1.37 -1.88
N ASP A 42 -17.08 2.23 -1.65
CA ASP A 42 -16.96 3.22 -0.58
C ASP A 42 -16.70 2.64 0.83
N GLU A 43 -16.59 1.33 0.99
CA GLU A 43 -16.22 0.71 2.27
C GLU A 43 -14.70 0.65 2.48
N ARG A 44 -14.27 0.36 3.70
CA ARG A 44 -12.86 0.12 4.04
C ARG A 44 -12.52 -1.36 3.77
N THR A 45 -11.48 -1.60 2.98
CA THR A 45 -10.86 -2.93 2.85
C THR A 45 -9.58 -2.96 3.67
N GLU A 46 -9.36 -4.03 4.42
CA GLU A 46 -8.15 -4.25 5.20
C GLU A 46 -7.65 -5.68 4.97
N MET A 47 -6.37 -5.80 4.63
CA MET A 47 -5.70 -7.07 4.36
C MET A 47 -4.54 -7.21 5.32
N SER A 48 -4.50 -8.29 6.09
CA SER A 48 -3.45 -8.51 7.09
C SER A 48 -2.46 -9.58 6.62
N CYS A 49 -1.22 -9.15 6.43
CA CYS A 49 -0.11 -10.05 6.15
C CYS A 49 0.46 -10.72 7.39
N ASN A 50 -0.07 -10.37 8.57
CA ASN A 50 0.40 -10.92 9.85
C ASN A 50 0.33 -12.45 9.89
N VAL A 51 1.26 -13.06 10.61
CA VAL A 51 1.40 -14.51 10.78
C VAL A 51 1.45 -14.84 12.26
N THR A 52 1.05 -16.05 12.64
CA THR A 52 1.02 -16.43 14.05
C THR A 52 2.37 -16.85 14.61
N PHE A 53 3.37 -17.02 13.74
CA PHE A 53 4.73 -17.36 14.15
C PHE A 53 5.55 -16.09 14.35
N ILE A 54 6.65 -16.23 15.08
CA ILE A 54 7.50 -15.11 15.45
C ILE A 54 8.31 -14.66 14.23
N LEU A 55 8.14 -13.41 13.83
CA LEU A 55 8.98 -12.75 12.82
C LEU A 55 10.32 -12.32 13.44
N PRO A 56 11.42 -12.27 12.65
CA PRO A 56 12.70 -11.76 13.14
C PRO A 56 12.60 -10.28 13.56
N GLU A 57 13.59 -9.78 14.31
CA GLU A 57 13.60 -8.38 14.77
C GLU A 57 13.63 -7.37 13.61
N THR A 58 14.24 -7.75 12.49
CA THR A 58 14.34 -6.94 11.28
C THR A 58 13.74 -7.70 10.10
N TYR A 59 12.66 -7.17 9.53
CA TYR A 59 12.05 -7.71 8.32
C TYR A 59 11.57 -6.56 7.43
N THR A 60 11.21 -6.88 6.18
CA THR A 60 10.61 -5.91 5.26
C THR A 60 9.34 -6.49 4.67
N VAL A 61 8.30 -5.67 4.55
CA VAL A 61 7.02 -6.07 3.97
C VAL A 61 6.89 -5.44 2.57
N LEU A 62 6.66 -6.30 1.58
CA LEU A 62 6.50 -5.92 0.19
C LEU A 62 5.09 -6.25 -0.28
N TRP A 63 4.36 -5.23 -0.69
CA TRP A 63 3.04 -5.37 -1.27
C TRP A 63 3.10 -5.24 -2.79
N LYS A 64 2.43 -6.13 -3.50
CA LYS A 64 2.31 -6.10 -4.95
C LYS A 64 0.86 -6.18 -5.38
N PHE A 65 0.53 -5.56 -6.51
CA PHE A 65 -0.85 -5.53 -7.02
C PHE A 65 -0.94 -5.99 -8.48
N ALA A 66 -1.90 -6.87 -8.73
CA ALA A 66 -2.30 -7.37 -10.04
C ALA A 66 -3.78 -7.00 -10.31
N ARG A 67 -3.98 -5.93 -11.08
CA ARG A 67 -5.30 -5.35 -11.35
C ARG A 67 -6.20 -6.29 -12.16
N LYS A 68 -7.47 -6.43 -11.75
CA LYS A 68 -8.55 -7.21 -12.41
C LYS A 68 -8.32 -8.72 -12.56
N PHE A 69 -7.17 -9.25 -12.17
CA PHE A 69 -6.85 -10.66 -12.28
C PHE A 69 -6.97 -11.35 -10.93
N ARG A 70 -7.47 -12.58 -10.94
CA ARG A 70 -7.40 -13.55 -9.82
C ARG A 70 -6.24 -14.49 -10.12
N VAL A 71 -5.06 -14.19 -9.59
CA VAL A 71 -3.79 -14.83 -10.00
C VAL A 71 -2.84 -15.01 -8.82
N THR A 72 -2.21 -16.18 -8.73
CA THR A 72 -1.12 -16.47 -7.79
C THR A 72 0.26 -16.38 -8.46
N ASN A 73 0.31 -16.27 -9.79
CA ASN A 73 1.57 -16.20 -10.52
C ASN A 73 2.18 -14.79 -10.45
N LEU A 74 3.38 -14.70 -9.85
CA LEU A 74 4.12 -13.47 -9.60
C LEU A 74 4.41 -12.63 -10.86
N ARG A 75 4.36 -13.22 -12.06
CA ARG A 75 4.60 -12.50 -13.33
C ARG A 75 3.55 -11.44 -13.66
N PHE A 76 2.34 -11.55 -13.11
CA PHE A 76 1.25 -10.61 -13.39
C PHE A 76 1.27 -9.36 -12.50
N PHE A 77 2.12 -9.33 -11.48
CA PHE A 77 2.22 -8.24 -10.54
C PHE A 77 3.15 -7.15 -11.10
N LYS A 78 2.61 -5.95 -11.29
CA LYS A 78 3.34 -4.83 -11.89
C LYS A 78 3.80 -3.79 -10.88
N PHE A 79 2.99 -3.59 -9.84
CA PHE A 79 3.25 -2.58 -8.82
C PHE A 79 3.93 -3.21 -7.62
N LYS A 80 4.95 -2.54 -7.06
CA LYS A 80 5.60 -2.89 -5.80
C LYS A 80 5.54 -1.67 -4.89
N GLN A 81 4.95 -1.84 -3.71
CA GLN A 81 4.99 -0.88 -2.62
C GLN A 81 5.72 -1.54 -1.46
N GLN A 82 6.84 -0.95 -1.07
CA GLN A 82 7.55 -1.37 0.14
C GLN A 82 6.97 -0.61 1.31
N LEU A 83 6.49 -1.35 2.31
CA LEU A 83 6.11 -0.80 3.60
C LEU A 83 7.12 -1.32 4.62
N ASP A 84 7.75 -0.39 5.34
CA ASP A 84 8.70 -0.74 6.39
C ASP A 84 7.91 -1.15 7.63
N ASN A 85 7.91 -2.45 7.94
CA ASN A 85 7.27 -3.08 9.11
C ASN A 85 5.73 -2.92 9.23
N ASP A 86 5.02 -2.46 8.19
CA ASP A 86 3.55 -2.46 8.21
C ASP A 86 2.99 -3.75 7.60
N LEU A 87 2.36 -4.55 8.46
CA LEU A 87 1.78 -5.84 8.09
C LEU A 87 0.38 -5.68 7.50
N ASP A 88 -0.27 -4.54 7.69
CA ASP A 88 -1.65 -4.34 7.28
C ASP A 88 -1.71 -3.40 6.07
N TYR A 89 -2.50 -3.79 5.07
CA TYR A 89 -2.76 -2.96 3.90
C TYR A 89 -4.20 -2.49 3.91
N VAL A 90 -4.37 -1.19 4.09
CA VAL A 90 -5.69 -0.56 4.22
C VAL A 90 -6.02 0.26 2.98
N ILE A 91 -7.21 0.03 2.44
CA ILE A 91 -7.78 0.78 1.33
C ILE A 91 -9.08 1.43 1.81
N SER A 92 -9.12 2.76 1.81
CA SER A 92 -10.31 3.51 2.17
C SER A 92 -10.33 4.86 1.43
N PRO A 93 -11.39 5.18 0.67
CA PRO A 93 -12.52 4.33 0.31
C PRO A 93 -12.15 3.27 -0.75
N THR A 94 -12.78 2.10 -0.68
CA THR A 94 -12.62 1.04 -1.69
C THR A 94 -13.40 1.40 -2.94
N GLN A 95 -12.74 1.31 -4.09
CA GLN A 95 -13.32 1.67 -5.39
C GLN A 95 -13.21 0.48 -6.35
N PRO A 96 -14.05 0.39 -7.39
CA PRO A 96 -14.00 -0.68 -8.38
C PRO A 96 -12.63 -0.83 -9.07
N ARG A 97 -11.83 0.25 -9.13
CA ARG A 97 -10.45 0.23 -9.66
C ARG A 97 -9.47 -0.60 -8.82
N HIS A 98 -9.75 -0.78 -7.54
CA HIS A 98 -8.96 -1.59 -6.60
C HIS A 98 -9.23 -3.10 -6.73
N ARG A 99 -10.19 -3.52 -7.58
CA ARG A 99 -10.45 -4.93 -7.84
C ARG A 99 -9.21 -5.61 -8.46
N GLY A 100 -8.74 -6.68 -7.86
CA GLY A 100 -7.57 -7.44 -8.31
C GLY A 100 -6.96 -8.31 -7.21
N THR A 101 -5.81 -8.91 -7.50
CA THR A 101 -5.05 -9.67 -6.50
C THR A 101 -3.98 -8.79 -5.89
N TYR A 102 -3.96 -8.74 -4.57
CA TYR A 102 -2.90 -8.19 -3.73
C TYR A 102 -2.02 -9.33 -3.26
N PHE A 103 -0.72 -9.10 -3.26
CA PHE A 103 0.27 -10.05 -2.81
C PHE A 103 1.12 -9.38 -1.74
N CYS A 104 1.28 -10.06 -0.61
CA CYS A 104 2.19 -9.64 0.43
C CYS A 104 3.35 -10.62 0.52
N GLU A 105 4.55 -10.06 0.63
CA GLU A 105 5.79 -10.79 0.83
C GLU A 105 6.51 -10.22 2.05
N ILE A 106 6.81 -11.07 3.03
CA ILE A 106 7.67 -10.71 4.16
C ILE A 106 9.05 -11.27 3.87
N GLN A 107 10.06 -10.41 3.90
CA GLN A 107 11.46 -10.76 3.71
C GLN A 107 12.25 -10.57 4.99
N ASP A 108 13.20 -11.48 5.24
CA ASP A 108 14.23 -11.32 6.25
C ASP A 108 15.23 -10.21 5.85
N TYR A 109 16.09 -9.81 6.78
CA TYR A 109 17.18 -8.86 6.51
C TYR A 109 18.08 -9.29 5.35
N ASP A 110 18.30 -10.60 5.21
CA ASP A 110 19.13 -11.18 4.15
C ASP A 110 18.41 -11.26 2.78
N GLY A 111 17.14 -10.81 2.71
CA GLY A 111 16.32 -10.86 1.50
C GLY A 111 15.65 -12.22 1.26
N ASP A 112 15.76 -13.15 2.21
CA ASP A 112 15.06 -14.43 2.17
C ASP A 112 13.55 -14.23 2.39
N THR A 113 12.73 -14.76 1.47
CA THR A 113 11.27 -14.72 1.60
C THR A 113 10.81 -15.65 2.72
N LEU A 114 10.17 -15.08 3.74
CA LEU A 114 9.62 -15.76 4.90
C LEU A 114 8.15 -16.13 4.72
N VAL A 115 7.37 -15.25 4.08
CA VAL A 115 5.92 -15.37 3.92
C VAL A 115 5.50 -14.86 2.56
N GLU A 116 4.56 -15.58 1.93
CA GLU A 116 3.89 -15.15 0.70
C GLU A 116 2.37 -15.35 0.82
N LYS A 117 1.63 -14.25 0.91
CA LYS A 117 0.15 -14.27 0.99
C LYS A 117 -0.49 -13.61 -0.22
N PHE A 118 -1.63 -14.15 -0.64
CA PHE A 118 -2.40 -13.63 -1.76
C PHE A 118 -3.84 -13.31 -1.32
N PHE A 119 -4.32 -12.14 -1.69
CA PHE A 119 -5.68 -11.67 -1.40
C PHE A 119 -6.34 -11.22 -2.70
N PHE A 120 -7.44 -11.84 -3.11
CA PHE A 120 -8.26 -11.37 -4.23
C PHE A 120 -9.38 -10.48 -3.71
N VAL A 121 -9.29 -9.19 -4.00
CA VAL A 121 -10.31 -8.21 -3.62
C VAL A 121 -11.33 -8.06 -4.75
N ASN A 122 -12.58 -8.42 -4.45
CA ASN A 122 -13.70 -8.26 -5.34
C ASN A 122 -14.66 -7.17 -4.84
N VAL A 123 -14.70 -6.06 -5.57
CA VAL A 123 -15.51 -4.89 -5.21
C VAL A 123 -16.88 -4.95 -5.90
N SER A 124 -17.96 -5.02 -5.11
CA SER A 124 -19.33 -4.84 -5.61
C SER A 124 -19.68 -3.35 -5.67
N ARG A 125 -20.35 -2.93 -6.74
CA ARG A 125 -20.86 -1.56 -6.81
C ARG A 125 -22.02 -1.42 -5.85
N LYS A 126 -21.98 -0.40 -5.00
CA LYS A 126 -23.10 -0.06 -4.14
C LYS A 126 -24.25 0.46 -5.00
N ASP A 127 -25.48 0.03 -4.74
CA ASP A 127 -26.63 0.64 -5.40
C ASP A 127 -26.84 2.07 -4.89
N GLN A 128 -26.23 3.02 -5.57
CA GLN A 128 -26.32 4.43 -5.24
C GLN A 128 -27.56 5.10 -5.87
N TYR A 129 -28.65 4.40 -6.20
CA TYR A 129 -29.82 5.03 -6.84
C TYR A 129 -30.36 6.22 -6.03
N GLN A 130 -30.59 6.02 -4.72
CA GLN A 130 -31.11 7.08 -3.85
C GLN A 130 -30.12 8.24 -3.67
N SER A 131 -28.83 7.94 -3.45
CA SER A 131 -27.79 8.96 -3.32
C SER A 131 -27.59 9.76 -4.62
N ARG A 132 -27.66 9.11 -5.79
CA ARG A 132 -27.61 9.77 -7.11
C ARG A 132 -28.84 10.63 -7.34
N TYR A 133 -30.04 10.15 -6.98
CA TYR A 133 -31.26 10.93 -7.06
C TYR A 133 -31.17 12.20 -6.19
N LEU A 134 -30.73 12.07 -4.94
CA LEU A 134 -30.58 13.20 -4.03
C LEU A 134 -29.52 14.19 -4.52
N LYS A 135 -28.35 13.72 -4.98
CA LYS A 135 -27.30 14.56 -5.56
C LYS A 135 -27.81 15.32 -6.79
N ARG A 136 -28.62 14.68 -7.65
CA ARG A 136 -29.27 15.33 -8.80
C ARG A 136 -30.30 16.37 -8.36
N LEU A 137 -31.11 16.07 -7.36
CA LEU A 137 -32.10 17.01 -6.81
C LEU A 137 -31.40 18.25 -6.23
N PHE A 138 -30.35 18.05 -5.44
CA PHE A 138 -29.57 19.14 -4.84
C PHE A 138 -28.90 20.01 -5.89
N LYS A 139 -28.25 19.41 -6.90
CA LYS A 139 -27.69 20.15 -8.05
C LYS A 139 -28.75 20.99 -8.77
N ARG A 140 -29.97 20.46 -8.92
CA ARG A 140 -31.11 21.18 -9.53
C ARG A 140 -31.54 22.38 -8.69
N ILE A 141 -31.64 22.20 -7.36
CA ILE A 141 -32.01 23.29 -6.44
C ILE A 141 -30.95 24.39 -6.48
N ILE A 142 -29.66 24.05 -6.40
CA ILE A 142 -28.57 25.04 -6.47
C ILE A 142 -28.61 25.81 -7.80
N ALA A 143 -28.80 25.11 -8.93
CA ALA A 143 -28.86 25.73 -10.24
C ALA A 143 -30.02 26.74 -10.37
N GLN A 144 -31.15 26.49 -9.70
CA GLN A 144 -32.30 27.40 -9.65
C GLN A 144 -32.08 28.58 -8.69
N THR A 145 -31.34 28.39 -7.60
CA THR A 145 -31.01 29.48 -6.66
C THR A 145 -29.88 30.38 -7.17
N GLY A 146 -29.03 29.88 -8.07
CA GLY A 146 -27.89 30.61 -8.64
C GLY A 146 -28.25 31.67 -9.69
N THR A 147 -29.50 31.75 -10.17
CA THR A 147 -29.92 32.82 -11.10
C THR A 147 -30.07 34.19 -10.44
N ASN A 148 -29.99 34.27 -9.10
CA ASN A 148 -29.97 35.54 -8.35
C ASN A 148 -28.61 35.87 -7.72
N GLN A 149 -27.57 35.07 -7.95
CA GLN A 149 -26.23 35.34 -7.40
C GLN A 149 -25.17 34.96 -8.41
N SER A 150 -24.57 35.99 -9.00
CA SER A 150 -23.45 35.84 -9.91
C SER A 150 -22.26 35.21 -9.18
N VAL A 151 -21.57 34.33 -9.92
CA VAL A 151 -20.25 33.77 -9.63
C VAL A 151 -20.21 32.71 -8.53
N TRP A 152 -20.06 31.43 -8.91
CA TRP A 152 -19.00 30.53 -8.42
C TRP A 152 -18.85 29.31 -9.36
N GLY A 153 -17.62 29.13 -9.88
CA GLY A 153 -17.00 27.85 -10.22
C GLY A 153 -17.66 26.94 -11.26
N ARG A 154 -17.26 27.08 -12.54
CA ARG A 154 -17.43 26.02 -13.54
C ARG A 154 -16.41 24.91 -13.25
N GLU A 155 -16.82 23.88 -12.52
CA GLU A 155 -16.04 22.64 -12.44
C GLU A 155 -16.34 21.82 -13.70
N THR A 156 -15.39 21.84 -14.64
CA THR A 156 -15.41 20.95 -15.79
C THR A 156 -15.15 19.53 -15.29
N GLU A 157 -16.19 18.71 -15.32
CA GLU A 157 -16.12 17.25 -15.23
C GLU A 157 -15.23 16.77 -16.39
N LYS A 158 -13.94 16.56 -16.10
CA LYS A 158 -13.02 15.84 -16.97
C LYS A 158 -13.33 14.37 -16.79
N ASP A 159 -13.96 13.78 -17.80
CA ASP A 159 -13.99 12.34 -18.01
C ASP A 159 -12.54 11.80 -18.05
N GLU A 160 -12.37 10.65 -17.39
CA GLU A 160 -11.29 9.66 -17.54
C GLU A 160 -10.02 10.10 -18.30
N ASP A 161 -8.98 10.47 -17.55
CA ASP A 161 -7.59 10.37 -18.02
C ASP A 161 -6.67 10.01 -16.83
N ASP A 162 -6.19 8.76 -16.85
CA ASP A 162 -4.89 8.27 -16.37
C ASP A 162 -4.19 9.00 -15.20
N GLY A 163 -4.86 9.06 -14.04
CA GLY A 163 -4.26 9.45 -12.76
C GLY A 163 -3.88 8.23 -11.92
N PHE A 164 -2.59 7.92 -11.83
CA PHE A 164 -2.04 6.96 -10.87
C PHE A 164 -2.09 7.56 -9.46
N ASP A 165 -3.19 7.34 -8.75
CA ASP A 165 -3.34 7.74 -7.35
C ASP A 165 -2.95 6.60 -6.40
N ILE A 166 -1.89 6.87 -5.65
CA ILE A 166 -1.33 6.09 -4.55
C ILE A 166 -2.32 6.12 -3.36
N PRO A 167 -2.48 5.05 -2.55
CA PRO A 167 -3.29 5.14 -1.34
C PRO A 167 -2.64 6.10 -0.35
N GLY A 168 -3.48 6.96 0.22
CA GLY A 168 -3.09 8.04 1.12
C GLY A 168 -2.34 7.53 2.35
N PHE A 169 -1.06 7.88 2.42
CA PHE A 169 -0.36 8.11 3.67
C PHE A 169 -0.25 9.62 3.84
N PHE A 170 -0.55 10.13 5.03
CA PHE A 170 -0.35 11.53 5.41
C PHE A 170 1.13 11.89 5.27
N PHE A 171 1.53 12.39 4.10
CA PHE A 171 2.83 13.01 3.93
C PHE A 171 2.72 14.42 4.50
N SER A 172 3.14 14.61 5.75
CA SER A 172 3.58 15.91 6.21
C SER A 172 4.81 16.27 5.39
N GLN A 173 4.60 16.82 4.19
CA GLN A 173 5.65 17.45 3.41
C GLN A 173 6.05 18.68 4.24
N LYS A 174 7.05 18.50 5.12
CA LYS A 174 7.79 19.62 5.68
C LYS A 174 8.31 20.37 4.48
N LEU A 175 7.65 21.50 4.19
CA LEU A 175 8.16 22.55 3.34
C LEU A 175 9.60 22.79 3.75
N LEU A 176 10.54 22.28 2.93
CA LEU A 176 11.93 22.68 2.97
C LEU A 176 11.91 24.18 2.67
N SER A 177 11.88 24.95 3.76
CA SER A 177 11.87 26.40 3.74
C SER A 177 13.02 26.86 2.88
N THR A 178 12.74 27.70 1.89
CA THR A 178 13.72 28.33 1.00
C THR A 178 14.86 28.98 1.79
N LYS A 179 14.63 29.34 3.06
CA LYS A 179 15.64 29.85 4.00
C LYS A 179 16.71 28.82 4.37
N ALA A 180 16.39 27.53 4.45
CA ALA A 180 17.34 26.47 4.77
C ALA A 180 18.32 26.22 3.62
N LEU A 181 17.85 26.27 2.36
CA LEU A 181 18.72 26.16 1.19
C LEU A 181 19.70 27.34 1.13
N ILE A 182 19.21 28.57 1.40
CA ILE A 182 20.05 29.78 1.44
C ILE A 182 21.11 29.66 2.54
N PHE A 183 20.75 29.18 3.73
CA PHE A 183 21.72 29.00 4.83
C PHE A 183 22.81 27.98 4.49
N VAL A 184 22.46 26.86 3.84
CA VAL A 184 23.43 25.86 3.38
C VAL A 184 24.34 26.44 2.30
N THR A 185 23.80 27.20 1.35
CA THR A 185 24.64 27.83 0.31
C THR A 185 25.60 28.87 0.89
N ILE A 186 25.15 29.70 1.84
CA ILE A 186 26.00 30.72 2.47
C ILE A 186 27.09 30.07 3.31
N THR A 187 26.77 29.01 4.07
CA THR A 187 27.75 28.31 4.90
C THR A 187 28.82 27.63 4.05
N ILE A 188 28.46 26.97 2.94
CA ILE A 188 29.43 26.42 1.99
C ILE A 188 30.30 27.54 1.40
N PHE A 189 29.71 28.65 0.98
CA PHE A 189 30.46 29.75 0.37
C PHE A 189 31.45 30.39 1.35
N VAL A 190 31.03 30.62 2.60
CA VAL A 190 31.91 31.15 3.66
C VAL A 190 33.03 30.16 3.98
N PHE A 191 32.74 28.86 4.01
CA PHE A 191 33.76 27.84 4.26
C PHE A 191 34.79 27.76 3.14
N VAL A 192 34.35 27.78 1.88
CA VAL A 192 35.25 27.83 0.71
C VAL A 192 36.10 29.09 0.75
N PHE A 193 35.50 30.25 1.06
CA PHE A 193 36.22 31.51 1.14
C PHE A 193 37.28 31.53 2.26
N LEU A 194 36.94 30.99 3.44
CA LEU A 194 37.88 30.83 4.55
C LEU A 194 39.04 29.88 4.22
N VAL A 195 38.75 28.76 3.54
CA VAL A 195 39.80 27.83 3.10
C VAL A 195 40.72 28.48 2.06
N THR A 196 40.18 29.27 1.12
CA THR A 196 41.02 29.99 0.15
C THR A 196 41.88 31.07 0.78
N LEU A 197 41.39 31.76 1.82
CA LEU A 197 42.16 32.76 2.57
C LEU A 197 43.24 32.13 3.47
N ALA A 198 43.00 30.92 3.98
CA ALA A 198 43.99 30.18 4.77
C ALA A 198 45.12 29.56 3.93
N CYS A 199 44.93 29.47 2.61
CA CYS A 199 45.93 28.93 1.68
C CYS A 199 46.69 30.01 0.89
N MET A 200 46.51 31.31 1.18
CA MET A 200 47.31 32.41 0.63
C MET A 200 48.30 32.97 1.65
#